data_AF-A0A945W592-F1
#
_entry.id   AF-A0A945W592-F1
#
_cell.length_a   1.000
_cell.length_b   1.000
_cell.length_c   1.000
_cell.angle_alpha   90.00
_cell.angle_beta   90.00
_cell.angle_gamma   90.00
#
_symmetry.space_group_name_H-M   'P 1'
#
loop_
_entity.id
_entity.type
_entity.pdbx_description
1 polymer ?
#
loop_
_entity_poly.entity_id
_entity_poly.type
_entity_poly.pdbx_seq_one_letter_code
_entity_poly.pdbx_strand_id
1 'polypeptide(L)' 'MDGTHPQHNCVAAYGWIKKGKVKELKINTGRQRLNINAAIDIEKLSAAVDYGYSINAQSTISLLKKVE' A
#
# COMPACT_ATOMS: atom_id res chain seq x y z
N MET A 1 0.66 15.63 1.52
CA MET A 1 0.39 14.23 1.91
C MET A 1 0.96 13.37 0.81
N ASP A 2 2.04 12.65 1.09
CA ASP A 2 2.64 11.71 0.14
C ASP A 2 1.95 10.35 0.30
N GLY A 3 1.69 9.67 -0.81
CA GLY A 3 0.90 8.45 -0.85
C GLY A 3 1.62 7.38 -1.68
N THR A 4 2.01 6.29 -1.03
CA THR A 4 2.69 5.18 -1.71
C THR A 4 1.69 4.08 -2.04
N HIS A 5 1.66 3.64 -3.30
CA HIS A 5 0.85 2.51 -3.74
C HIS A 5 1.75 1.35 -4.18
N PRO A 6 2.11 0.44 -3.26
CA PRO A 6 2.92 -0.71 -3.62
C PRO A 6 2.17 -1.63 -4.60
N GLN A 7 2.87 -1.99 -5.67
CA GLN A 7 2.41 -2.94 -6.67
C GLN A 7 2.61 -4.36 -6.14
N HIS A 8 1.49 -5.05 -5.91
CA HIS A 8 1.47 -6.41 -5.35
C HIS A 8 1.44 -7.49 -6.45
N ASN A 9 1.13 -7.12 -7.69
CA ASN A 9 1.03 -8.06 -8.79
C ASN A 9 2.41 -8.42 -9.31
N CYS A 10 2.55 -9.67 -9.74
CA CYS A 10 3.75 -10.15 -10.41
C CYS A 10 4.07 -9.25 -11.60
N VAL A 11 5.30 -8.74 -11.65
CA VAL A 11 5.85 -8.07 -12.82
C VAL A 11 6.63 -9.11 -13.59
N ALA A 12 6.41 -9.18 -14.91
CA ALA A 12 7.18 -10.07 -15.76
C ALA A 12 8.66 -9.67 -15.70
N ALA A 13 9.52 -10.62 -15.33
CA ALA A 13 10.97 -10.47 -15.35
C ALA A 13 11.56 -11.26 -16.53
N TYR A 14 12.82 -11.69 -16.43
CA TYR A 14 13.50 -12.46 -17.47
C TYR A 14 13.18 -13.96 -17.37
N GLY A 15 13.01 -14.62 -18.52
CA GLY A 15 12.78 -16.06 -18.58
C GLY A 15 12.78 -16.60 -20.01
N TRP A 16 13.07 -17.90 -20.14
CA TRP A 16 13.05 -18.59 -21.42
C TRP A 16 11.66 -19.19 -21.67
N ILE A 17 10.95 -18.66 -22.66
CA ILE A 17 9.64 -19.15 -23.08
C ILE A 17 9.81 -19.88 -24.41
N LYS A 18 9.36 -21.14 -24.47
CA LYS A 18 9.45 -21.94 -25.69
C LYS A 18 8.69 -21.25 -26.83
N LYS A 19 9.34 -21.12 -28.01
CA LYS A 19 8.73 -20.52 -29.20
C LYS A 19 7.40 -21.21 -29.54
N GLY A 20 6.37 -20.41 -29.78
CA GLY A 20 5.01 -20.90 -30.06
C GLY A 20 4.21 -21.37 -28.85
N LYS A 21 4.70 -21.14 -27.61
CA LYS A 21 3.94 -21.42 -26.39
C LYS A 21 3.62 -20.13 -25.63
N VAL A 22 2.36 -19.99 -25.23
CA VAL A 22 1.91 -18.94 -24.32
C VAL A 22 2.25 -19.36 -22.89
N LYS A 23 2.79 -18.43 -22.10
CA LYS A 23 3.01 -18.61 -20.67
C LYS A 23 2.15 -17.62 -19.91
N GLU A 24 1.22 -18.13 -19.13
CA GLU A 24 0.40 -17.32 -18.24
C GLU A 24 1.19 -16.86 -17.03
N LEU A 25 1.03 -15.59 -16.67
CA LEU A 25 1.49 -15.03 -15.41
C LEU A 25 0.34 -15.07 -14.42
N LYS A 26 0.58 -15.74 -13.29
CA LYS A 26 -0.40 -15.75 -12.20
C LYS A 26 -0.51 -14.35 -11.63
N ILE A 27 -1.74 -13.83 -11.58
CA ILE A 27 -2.07 -12.58 -10.92
C ILE A 27 -2.81 -12.87 -9.61
N ASN A 28 -2.55 -12.07 -8.59
CA ASN A 28 -3.24 -12.16 -7.31
C ASN A 28 -4.50 -11.29 -7.36
N THR A 29 -5.67 -11.89 -7.59
CA THR A 29 -6.96 -11.16 -7.66
C THR A 29 -7.64 -10.98 -6.29
N GLY A 30 -7.18 -11.67 -5.24
CA GLY A 30 -7.76 -11.63 -3.88
C GLY A 30 -7.24 -10.52 -2.96
N ARG A 31 -6.85 -9.35 -3.50
CA ARG A 31 -6.22 -8.29 -2.69
C ARG A 31 -7.24 -7.65 -1.74
N GLN A 32 -7.11 -7.88 -0.44
CA GLN A 32 -7.62 -6.95 0.57
C GLN A 32 -6.64 -5.78 0.71
N ARG A 33 -7.17 -4.55 0.64
CA ARG A 33 -6.38 -3.34 0.87
C ARG A 33 -6.41 -3.02 2.37
N LEU A 34 -5.24 -2.93 2.98
CA LEU A 34 -5.06 -2.26 4.26
C LEU A 34 -4.62 -0.82 3.96
N ASN A 35 -5.45 0.17 4.28
CA ASN A 35 -5.03 1.57 4.18
C ASN A 35 -4.54 2.05 5.53
N ILE A 36 -3.37 2.69 5.51
CA ILE A 36 -2.66 3.15 6.69
C ILE A 36 -2.55 4.67 6.58
N ASN A 37 -3.08 5.39 7.57
CA ASN A 37 -2.92 6.83 7.71
C ASN A 37 -2.11 7.09 8.98
N ALA A 38 -0.91 7.66 8.86
CA ALA A 38 0.01 7.75 9.98
C ALA A 38 0.84 9.04 9.96
N ALA A 39 1.33 9.41 11.14
CA ALA A 39 2.29 10.47 11.36
C ALA A 39 3.39 9.98 12.31
N ILE A 40 4.63 10.39 12.05
CA ILE A 40 5.83 9.96 12.79
C ILE A 40 6.43 11.17 13.50
N ASP A 41 6.72 11.01 14.79
CA ASP A 41 7.56 11.90 15.58
C ASP A 41 8.99 11.35 15.57
N ILE A 42 9.89 12.09 14.93
CA ILE A 42 11.29 11.68 14.72
C ILE A 42 12.09 11.78 16.03
N GLU A 43 11.80 12.76 16.88
CA GLU A 43 12.54 12.97 18.14
C GLU A 43 12.21 11.87 19.15
N LYS A 44 10.95 11.47 19.21
CA LYS A 44 10.49 10.38 20.10
C LYS A 44 10.58 8.99 19.47
N LEU A 45 10.92 8.90 18.18
CA LEU A 45 10.90 7.67 17.39
C LEU A 45 9.56 6.91 17.52
N SER A 46 8.45 7.64 17.50
CA SER A 46 7.11 7.09 17.73
C SER A 46 6.17 7.43 16.58
N ALA A 47 5.08 6.68 16.43
CA ALA A 47 4.13 6.88 15.35
C ALA A 47 2.68 6.81 15.84
N ALA A 48 1.84 7.75 15.41
CA ALA A 48 0.40 7.66 15.48
C ALA A 48 -0.11 7.03 14.19
N VAL A 49 -0.80 5.89 14.29
CA VAL A 49 -1.24 5.10 13.13
C VAL A 49 -2.74 4.84 13.22
N ASP A 50 -3.42 5.02 12.10
CA ASP A 50 -4.84 4.70 11.94
C ASP A 50 -5.05 3.77 10.73
N TYR A 51 -5.89 2.75 10.92
CA TYR A 51 -6.19 1.75 9.90
C TYR A 51 -7.65 1.92 9.46
N GLY A 52 -7.85 2.16 8.18
CA GLY A 52 -9.16 2.49 7.65
C GLY A 52 -9.49 1.74 6.37
N TYR A 53 -10.79 1.54 6.14
CA TYR A 53 -11.29 1.07 4.84
C TYR A 53 -11.02 2.08 3.72
N SER A 54 -10.93 3.37 4.05
CA SER A 54 -10.59 4.45 3.12
C SER A 54 -9.89 5.57 3.86
N ILE A 55 -8.98 6.27 3.18
CA ILE A 55 -8.37 7.50 3.68
C ILE A 55 -9.06 8.67 2.98
N ASN A 56 -9.72 9.51 3.76
CA ASN A 56 -10.45 10.70 3.32
C ASN A 56 -10.17 11.89 4.25
N ALA A 57 -10.79 13.04 3.95
CA ALA A 57 -10.61 14.26 4.73
C ALA A 57 -10.93 14.05 6.23
N GLN A 58 -12.01 13.32 6.56
CA GLN A 58 -12.40 13.08 7.94
C GLN A 58 -11.37 12.23 8.70
N SER A 59 -10.87 11.15 8.07
CA SER A 59 -9.81 10.32 8.66
C SER A 59 -8.50 11.10 8.83
N THR A 60 -8.24 12.08 7.96
CA THR A 60 -7.06 12.94 8.05
C THR A 60 -7.18 13.93 9.20
N ILE A 61 -8.34 14.57 9.35
CA ILE A 61 -8.63 15.43 10.50
C ILE A 61 -8.52 14.65 11.82
N SER A 62 -9.04 13.42 11.85
CA SER A 62 -8.94 12.56 13.03
C SER A 62 -7.49 12.22 13.38
N LEU A 63 -6.63 11.98 12.38
CA LEU A 63 -5.21 11.75 12.62
C LEU A 63 -4.53 13.02 13.17
N LEU A 64 -4.80 14.19 12.58
CA LEU A 64 -4.21 15.45 13.02
C LEU A 64 -4.54 15.75 14.48
N LYS A 65 -5.79 15.53 14.90
CA LYS A 65 -6.20 15.67 16.31
C LYS A 65 -5.51 14.69 17.27
N LYS A 66 -5.00 13.55 16.78
CA LYS A 66 -4.26 12.57 17.61
C LYS A 66 -2.80 12.99 17.83
N VAL A 67 -2.27 13.86 16.98
CA VAL A 67 -0.86 14.30 17.01
C VAL A 67 -0.67 15.76 17.39
N GLU A 68 -1.77 16.50 17.52
CA GLU A 68 -1.86 17.80 18.22
C GLU A 68 -1.63 17.61 19.73
#